data_AF-A0A183JSY2-F1
#
_entry.id   AF-A0A183JSY2-F1
#
_cell.length_a   1.000
_cell.length_b   1.000
_cell.length_c   1.000
_cell.angle_alpha   90.00
_cell.angle_beta   90.00
_cell.angle_gamma   90.00
#
_symmetry.space_group_name_H-M   'P 1'
#
loop_
_entity.id
_entity.type
_entity.pdbx_description
1 polymer ?
#
loop_
_entity_poly.entity_id
_entity_poly.type
_entity_poly.pdbx_seq_one_letter_code
_entity_poly.pdbx_strand_id
1 'polypeptide(L)'
;MIRNSYDGLQCNVVHGGQLTDASEVRTGVRQGCLLSPFLSLLVVDRIMKTTTSEGKHGIQWTTQNQLDDLDFADDLALLSHAHGQMQIKTASVAAVSPSVSLNIHKGKTKVLEFKTGNSNPITLDGETLEDVESFTYLESIIDEQGGSDADVKARIGKARVAFL
;
A
#
# COMPACT_ATOMS: atom_id res chain seq x y z
N MET A 1 6.65 26.04 3.50
CA MET A 1 7.60 25.16 4.22
C MET A 1 8.05 24.00 3.33
N ILE A 2 7.17 23.07 2.93
CA ILE A 2 7.56 21.93 2.07
C ILE A 2 8.20 22.39 0.75
N ARG A 3 7.54 23.30 0.00
CA ARG A 3 8.08 23.88 -1.24
C ARG A 3 9.50 24.43 -1.05
N ASN A 4 9.71 25.27 -0.05
CA ASN A 4 11.02 25.86 0.28
C ASN A 4 12.12 24.81 0.58
N SER A 5 11.77 23.62 1.05
CA SER A 5 12.73 22.53 1.30
C SER A 5 13.22 21.84 0.02
N TYR A 6 12.52 22.01 -1.10
CA TYR A 6 12.80 21.39 -2.39
C TYR A 6 13.10 22.41 -3.50
N ASP A 7 12.86 23.71 -3.27
CA ASP A 7 13.14 24.78 -4.23
C ASP A 7 14.63 24.79 -4.62
N GLY A 8 14.91 24.70 -5.91
CA GLY A 8 16.27 24.68 -6.46
C GLY A 8 17.04 23.38 -6.20
N LEU A 9 16.39 22.32 -5.68
CA LEU A 9 17.04 21.03 -5.49
C LEU A 9 17.43 20.42 -6.83
N GLN A 10 18.69 20.04 -6.97
CA GLN A 10 19.20 19.33 -8.14
C GLN A 10 19.70 17.93 -7.76
N CYS A 11 19.59 17.00 -8.70
CA CYS A 11 20.07 15.62 -8.58
C CYS A 11 20.86 15.23 -9.84
N ASN A 12 21.87 14.40 -9.63
CA ASN A 12 22.66 13.75 -10.66
C ASN A 12 22.47 12.24 -10.51
N VAL A 13 22.39 11.53 -11.63
CA VAL A 13 22.21 10.08 -11.64
C VAL A 13 23.52 9.43 -12.04
N VAL A 14 23.91 8.34 -11.37
CA VAL A 14 25.02 7.50 -11.83
C VAL A 14 24.43 6.39 -12.69
N HIS A 15 24.84 6.32 -13.96
CA HIS A 15 24.41 5.28 -14.89
C HIS A 15 25.63 4.75 -15.66
N GLY A 16 25.88 3.44 -15.60
CA GLY A 16 27.04 2.84 -16.27
C GLY A 16 28.40 3.33 -15.76
N GLY A 17 28.49 3.76 -14.50
CA GLY A 17 29.70 4.32 -13.89
C GLY A 17 30.01 5.78 -14.26
N GLN A 18 29.17 6.43 -15.07
CA GLN A 18 29.25 7.85 -15.37
C GLN A 18 28.17 8.64 -14.62
N LEU A 19 28.54 9.83 -14.16
CA LEU A 19 27.63 10.76 -13.49
C LEU A 19 26.98 11.67 -14.56
N THR A 20 25.65 11.79 -14.54
CA THR A 20 24.94 12.71 -15.42
C THR A 20 25.10 14.16 -14.97
N ASP A 21 24.74 15.10 -15.85
CA ASP A 21 24.57 16.50 -15.47
C ASP A 21 23.49 16.66 -14.39
N ALA A 22 23.58 17.78 -13.65
CA ALA A 22 22.64 18.12 -12.60
C ALA A 22 21.28 18.50 -13.22
N SER A 23 20.22 17.91 -12.68
CA SER A 23 18.84 18.13 -13.14
C SER A 23 17.96 18.54 -11.96
N GLU A 24 16.99 19.43 -12.21
CA GLU A 24 16.06 19.88 -11.19
C GLU A 24 15.15 18.73 -10.72
N VAL A 25 15.04 18.56 -9.41
CA VAL A 25 14.13 17.58 -8.80
C VAL A 25 12.72 18.16 -8.77
N ARG A 26 11.84 17.62 -9.62
CA ARG A 26 10.45 18.10 -9.75
C ARG A 26 9.42 17.28 -8.99
N THR A 27 9.75 16.03 -8.68
CA THR A 27 8.84 15.07 -8.06
C THR A 27 9.57 14.19 -7.06
N GLY A 28 8.79 13.51 -6.22
CA GLY A 28 9.30 12.57 -5.23
C GLY A 28 9.76 13.24 -3.94
N VAL A 29 10.22 12.40 -3.02
CA VAL A 29 10.77 12.80 -1.73
C VAL A 29 12.23 12.39 -1.66
N ARG A 30 13.05 13.15 -0.92
CA ARG A 30 14.49 12.87 -0.83
C ARG A 30 14.75 11.61 -0.01
N GLN A 31 15.35 10.57 -0.60
CA GLN A 31 15.74 9.36 0.13
C GLN A 31 16.78 9.69 1.22
N GLY A 32 16.64 9.08 2.40
CA GLY A 32 17.51 9.33 3.56
C GLY A 32 17.23 10.62 4.33
N CYS A 33 16.30 11.46 3.86
CA CYS A 33 15.86 12.63 4.63
C CYS A 33 14.88 12.22 5.73
N LEU A 34 15.09 12.71 6.95
CA LEU A 34 14.23 12.42 8.11
C LEU A 34 12.78 12.89 7.93
N LEU A 35 12.55 13.91 7.09
CA LEU A 35 11.21 14.44 6.82
C LEU A 35 10.48 13.68 5.70
N SER A 36 11.19 12.94 4.85
CA SER A 36 10.59 12.28 3.68
C SER A 36 9.52 11.23 4.03
N PRO A 37 9.70 10.38 5.06
CA PRO A 37 8.64 9.48 5.50
C PRO A 37 7.36 10.24 5.87
N PHE A 38 7.47 11.30 6.66
CA PHE A 38 6.31 12.11 7.06
C PHE A 38 5.59 12.74 5.87
N LEU A 39 6.34 13.25 4.88
CA LEU A 39 5.75 13.79 3.65
C LEU A 39 5.02 12.71 2.83
N SER A 40 5.58 11.50 2.77
CA SER A 40 4.93 10.36 2.12
C SER A 40 3.60 10.02 2.78
N LEU A 41 3.58 9.94 4.13
CA LEU A 41 2.34 9.68 4.88
C LEU A 41 1.27 10.74 4.62
N LEU A 42 1.63 12.03 4.55
CA LEU A 42 0.65 13.09 4.24
C LEU A 42 0.03 12.95 2.85
N VAL A 43 0.79 12.44 1.88
CA VAL A 43 0.29 12.18 0.52
C VAL A 43 -0.68 11.00 0.53
N VAL A 44 -0.31 9.89 1.18
CA VAL A 44 -1.18 8.71 1.31
C VAL A 44 -2.45 9.03 2.08
N ASP A 45 -2.36 9.72 3.23
CA ASP A 45 -3.52 10.17 4.02
C ASP A 45 -4.48 11.03 3.17
N ARG A 46 -3.96 11.92 2.32
CA ARG A 46 -4.79 12.72 1.41
C ARG A 46 -5.51 11.84 0.38
N ILE A 47 -4.83 10.85 -0.19
CA ILE A 47 -5.43 9.90 -1.13
C ILE A 47 -6.53 9.12 -0.42
N MET A 48 -6.26 8.60 0.77
CA MET A 48 -7.20 7.78 1.51
C MET A 48 -8.43 8.55 1.95
N LYS A 49 -8.26 9.79 2.45
CA LYS A 49 -9.39 10.69 2.75
C LYS A 49 -10.31 10.94 1.56
N THR A 50 -9.74 11.00 0.36
CA THR A 50 -10.54 11.18 -0.87
C THR A 50 -11.16 9.85 -1.31
N THR A 51 -10.43 8.75 -1.16
CA THR A 51 -10.87 7.40 -1.57
C THR A 51 -12.05 6.90 -0.73
N THR A 52 -12.08 7.23 0.56
CA THR A 52 -13.06 6.72 1.54
C THR A 52 -14.17 7.72 1.86
N SER A 53 -14.20 8.91 1.24
CA SER A 53 -15.20 9.95 1.56
C SER A 53 -16.63 9.59 1.16
N GLU A 54 -16.81 8.75 0.14
CA GLU A 54 -18.14 8.47 -0.44
C GLU A 54 -18.91 7.33 0.23
N GLY A 55 -18.34 6.68 1.25
CA GLY A 55 -19.08 5.62 1.95
C GLY A 55 -18.27 4.87 3.01
N LYS A 56 -19.00 4.26 3.94
CA LYS A 56 -18.48 3.40 5.00
C LYS A 56 -18.21 1.99 4.45
N HIS A 57 -17.08 1.86 3.77
CA HIS A 57 -16.65 0.64 3.07
C HIS A 57 -15.57 -0.14 3.82
N GLY A 58 -15.24 0.27 5.06
CA GLY A 58 -14.22 -0.34 5.90
C GLY A 58 -14.74 -1.50 6.75
N ILE A 59 -13.83 -2.14 7.48
CA ILE A 59 -14.17 -3.15 8.48
C ILE A 59 -14.57 -2.43 9.78
N GLN A 60 -15.66 -2.86 10.41
CA GLN A 60 -16.09 -2.26 11.68
C GLN A 60 -15.03 -2.48 12.77
N TRP A 61 -14.47 -1.39 13.31
CA TRP A 61 -13.45 -1.43 14.38
C TRP A 61 -14.03 -1.14 15.75
N THR A 62 -14.86 -0.10 15.86
CA THR A 62 -15.67 0.20 17.06
C THR A 62 -17.13 0.38 16.67
N THR A 63 -18.04 0.64 17.60
CA THR A 63 -19.45 0.94 17.28
C THR A 63 -19.63 2.14 16.34
N GLN A 64 -18.67 3.07 16.30
CA GLN A 64 -18.78 4.31 15.54
C GLN A 64 -17.77 4.41 14.38
N ASN A 65 -16.65 3.67 14.46
CA ASN A 65 -15.53 3.79 13.54
C ASN A 65 -15.33 2.52 12.71
N GLN A 66 -14.80 2.73 11.50
CA GLN A 66 -14.35 1.68 10.61
C GLN A 66 -12.85 1.81 10.37
N LEU A 67 -12.22 0.70 10.03
CA LEU A 67 -10.85 0.62 9.57
C LEU A 67 -10.89 0.40 8.05
N ASP A 68 -10.46 1.41 7.31
CA ASP A 68 -10.54 1.41 5.84
C ASP A 68 -9.29 0.88 5.15
N ASP A 69 -8.14 1.02 5.80
CA ASP A 69 -6.83 0.73 5.24
C ASP A 69 -5.76 0.55 6.32
N LEU A 70 -4.62 0.01 5.87
CA LEU A 70 -3.33 0.00 6.57
C LEU A 70 -2.27 0.43 5.57
N ASP A 71 -1.41 1.37 5.94
CA ASP A 71 -0.32 1.82 5.10
C ASP A 71 1.04 1.73 5.82
N PHE A 72 2.07 1.39 5.06
CA PHE A 72 3.45 1.49 5.50
C PHE A 72 4.37 1.76 4.32
N ALA A 73 5.11 2.87 4.40
CA ALA A 73 5.99 3.33 3.32
C ALA A 73 5.24 3.44 1.98
N ASP A 74 5.55 2.57 1.01
CA ASP A 74 4.92 2.49 -0.30
C ASP A 74 3.82 1.40 -0.40
N ASP A 75 3.64 0.59 0.63
CA ASP A 75 2.61 -0.46 0.67
C ASP A 75 1.30 0.05 1.28
N LEU A 76 0.19 -0.25 0.61
CA LEU A 76 -1.18 0.07 1.03
C LEU A 76 -2.04 -1.20 0.98
N ALA A 77 -2.72 -1.50 2.09
CA ALA A 77 -3.72 -2.56 2.17
C ALA A 77 -5.10 -1.94 2.39
N LEU A 78 -6.04 -2.21 1.48
CA LEU A 78 -7.42 -1.74 1.58
C LEU A 78 -8.29 -2.80 2.23
N LEU A 79 -9.08 -2.41 3.23
CA LEU A 79 -9.88 -3.33 4.03
C LEU A 79 -11.36 -3.10 3.79
N SER A 80 -12.10 -4.15 3.45
CA SER A 80 -13.55 -4.06 3.24
C SER A 80 -14.29 -5.24 3.84
N HIS A 81 -15.50 -4.99 4.33
CA HIS A 81 -16.36 -6.06 4.81
C HIS A 81 -16.97 -6.84 3.63
N ALA A 82 -17.38 -6.16 2.55
CA ALA A 82 -18.03 -6.80 1.42
C ALA A 82 -17.15 -6.80 0.17
N HIS A 83 -17.20 -7.90 -0.59
CA HIS A 83 -16.45 -8.06 -1.84
C HIS A 83 -16.70 -6.91 -2.84
N GLY A 84 -17.95 -6.51 -3.06
CA GLY A 84 -18.28 -5.40 -3.96
C GLY A 84 -17.67 -4.05 -3.51
N GLN A 85 -17.48 -3.84 -2.21
CA GLN A 85 -16.82 -2.65 -1.69
C GLN A 85 -15.32 -2.66 -1.98
N MET A 86 -14.71 -3.84 -2.04
CA MET A 86 -13.30 -4.01 -2.41
C MET A 86 -13.04 -3.52 -3.84
N GLN A 87 -13.93 -3.85 -4.79
CA GLN A 87 -13.86 -3.34 -6.17
C GLN A 87 -14.03 -1.81 -6.23
N ILE A 88 -14.97 -1.26 -5.46
CA ILE A 88 -15.20 0.20 -5.39
C ILE A 88 -13.95 0.90 -4.84
N LYS A 89 -13.36 0.41 -3.74
CA LYS A 89 -12.14 0.99 -3.16
C LYS A 89 -10.96 0.91 -4.12
N THR A 90 -10.77 -0.23 -4.77
CA THR A 90 -9.70 -0.44 -5.76
C THR A 90 -9.81 0.53 -6.92
N ALA A 91 -11.02 0.71 -7.46
CA ALA A 91 -11.26 1.68 -8.53
C ALA A 91 -11.07 3.14 -8.05
N SER A 92 -11.53 3.45 -6.84
CA SER A 92 -11.42 4.79 -6.25
C SER A 92 -9.96 5.20 -6.01
N VAL A 93 -9.15 4.32 -5.40
CA VAL A 93 -7.72 4.63 -5.18
C VAL A 93 -6.98 4.80 -6.51
N ALA A 94 -7.33 4.01 -7.54
CA ALA A 94 -6.76 4.11 -8.88
C ALA A 94 -7.11 5.44 -9.55
N ALA A 95 -8.34 5.93 -9.36
CA ALA A 95 -8.78 7.21 -9.90
C ALA A 95 -8.12 8.41 -9.18
N VAL A 96 -7.86 8.30 -7.87
CA VAL A 96 -7.31 9.40 -7.06
C VAL A 96 -5.78 9.49 -7.15
N SER A 97 -5.07 8.35 -7.22
CA SER A 97 -3.60 8.29 -7.19
C SER A 97 -2.88 9.18 -8.22
N PRO A 98 -3.35 9.30 -9.48
CA PRO A 98 -2.73 10.18 -10.47
C PRO A 98 -2.68 11.66 -10.07
N SER A 99 -3.60 12.13 -9.21
CA SER A 99 -3.62 13.53 -8.74
C SER A 99 -2.37 13.93 -7.94
N VAL A 100 -1.64 12.95 -7.42
CA VAL A 100 -0.38 13.11 -6.69
C VAL A 100 0.78 12.38 -7.37
N SER A 101 0.61 12.00 -8.64
CA SER A 101 1.61 11.28 -9.45
C SER A 101 2.04 9.93 -8.86
N LEU A 102 1.17 9.27 -8.09
CA LEU A 102 1.39 7.89 -7.65
C LEU A 102 0.77 6.91 -8.66
N ASN A 103 1.47 5.80 -8.87
CA ASN A 103 1.06 4.74 -9.77
C ASN A 103 0.89 3.44 -8.98
N ILE A 104 -0.20 2.73 -9.21
CA ILE A 104 -0.46 1.43 -8.59
C ILE A 104 0.24 0.35 -9.41
N HIS A 105 1.07 -0.45 -8.75
CA HIS A 105 1.75 -1.56 -9.40
C HIS A 105 0.83 -2.78 -9.51
N LYS A 106 0.02 -2.85 -10.56
CA LYS A 106 -0.99 -3.90 -10.80
C LYS A 106 -0.50 -5.33 -10.55
N GLY A 107 0.67 -5.69 -11.10
CA GLY A 107 1.22 -7.06 -10.94
C GLY A 107 1.63 -7.44 -9.51
N LYS A 108 1.78 -6.45 -8.61
CA LYS A 108 2.09 -6.66 -7.19
C LYS A 108 0.84 -6.57 -6.31
N THR A 109 -0.23 -5.95 -6.79
CA THR A 109 -1.50 -5.88 -6.08
C THR A 109 -2.14 -7.27 -6.05
N LYS A 110 -2.51 -7.72 -4.85
CA LYS A 110 -3.17 -9.00 -4.59
C LYS A 110 -4.49 -8.77 -3.88
N VAL A 111 -5.38 -9.74 -4.00
CA VAL A 111 -6.66 -9.80 -3.29
C VAL A 111 -6.61 -10.98 -2.34
N LEU A 112 -6.95 -10.75 -1.06
CA LEU A 112 -7.15 -11.82 -0.09
C LEU A 112 -8.58 -11.73 0.42
N GLU A 113 -9.29 -12.85 0.42
CA GLU A 113 -10.62 -12.97 0.97
C GLU A 113 -10.63 -13.93 2.16
N PHE A 114 -11.31 -13.55 3.24
CA PHE A 114 -11.52 -14.44 4.37
C PHE A 114 -12.79 -15.25 4.18
N LYS A 115 -12.68 -16.57 4.31
CA LYS A 115 -13.83 -17.50 4.49
C LYS A 115 -14.90 -17.43 3.39
N THR A 116 -14.55 -17.05 2.16
CA THR A 116 -15.48 -16.91 1.03
C THR A 116 -15.05 -17.81 -0.12
N GLY A 117 -16.02 -18.38 -0.86
CA GLY A 117 -15.76 -19.14 -2.09
C GLY A 117 -16.08 -18.30 -3.34
N ASN A 118 -15.47 -18.65 -4.48
CA ASN A 118 -15.71 -18.13 -5.84
C ASN A 118 -16.43 -16.78 -5.96
N SER A 119 -15.75 -15.72 -5.53
CA SER A 119 -16.13 -14.33 -5.78
C SER A 119 -15.87 -13.95 -7.24
N ASN A 120 -16.53 -12.88 -7.70
CA ASN A 120 -16.17 -12.30 -9.00
C ASN A 120 -14.75 -11.73 -8.91
N PRO A 121 -13.90 -11.83 -9.94
CA PRO A 121 -12.55 -11.28 -9.85
C PRO A 121 -12.56 -9.76 -9.67
N ILE A 122 -11.70 -9.25 -8.79
CA ILE A 122 -11.43 -7.81 -8.71
C ILE A 122 -10.56 -7.40 -9.89
N THR A 123 -10.87 -6.25 -10.49
CA THR A 123 -10.16 -5.71 -11.63
C THR A 123 -9.61 -4.32 -11.36
N LEU A 124 -8.47 -4.01 -11.96
CA LEU A 124 -7.82 -2.70 -11.94
C LEU A 124 -7.43 -2.32 -13.37
N ASP A 125 -8.06 -1.27 -13.92
CA ASP A 125 -7.93 -0.84 -15.32
C ASP A 125 -8.13 -1.98 -16.34
N GLY A 126 -9.08 -2.88 -16.06
CA GLY A 126 -9.39 -4.04 -16.90
C GLY A 126 -8.47 -5.25 -16.74
N GLU A 127 -7.42 -5.16 -15.90
CA GLU A 127 -6.60 -6.32 -15.53
C GLU A 127 -7.16 -6.98 -14.27
N THR A 128 -7.32 -8.30 -14.30
CA THR A 128 -7.72 -9.08 -13.13
C THR A 128 -6.56 -9.16 -12.14
N LEU A 129 -6.83 -8.81 -10.88
CA LEU A 129 -5.87 -8.94 -9.80
C LEU A 129 -5.77 -10.41 -9.35
N GLU A 130 -4.60 -10.82 -8.87
CA GLU A 130 -4.39 -12.19 -8.38
C GLU A 130 -5.03 -12.35 -7.00
N ASP A 131 -5.93 -13.32 -6.89
CA ASP A 131 -6.44 -13.84 -5.62
C ASP A 131 -5.38 -14.74 -4.98
N VAL A 132 -5.04 -14.47 -3.73
CA VAL A 132 -4.06 -15.24 -2.95
C VAL A 132 -4.70 -15.86 -1.73
N GLU A 133 -4.24 -17.05 -1.33
CA GLU A 133 -4.68 -17.70 -0.08
C GLU A 133 -3.94 -17.16 1.14
N SER A 134 -2.75 -16.59 0.93
CA SER A 134 -1.96 -15.94 1.98
C SER A 134 -1.02 -14.89 1.42
N PHE A 135 -0.68 -13.90 2.24
CA PHE A 135 0.39 -12.96 1.95
C PHE A 135 1.12 -12.56 3.23
N THR A 136 2.33 -12.00 3.07
CA THR A 136 3.10 -11.46 4.19
C THR A 136 3.05 -9.94 4.16
N TYR A 137 2.61 -9.33 5.25
CA TYR A 137 2.60 -7.87 5.43
C TYR A 137 3.34 -7.52 6.71
N LEU A 138 4.38 -6.69 6.58
CA LEU A 138 5.26 -6.32 7.72
C LEU A 138 5.72 -7.55 8.52
N GLU A 139 6.20 -8.56 7.78
CA GLU A 139 6.66 -9.86 8.29
C GLU A 139 5.58 -10.72 8.99
N SER A 140 4.33 -10.27 9.02
CA SER A 140 3.21 -11.01 9.56
C SER A 140 2.49 -11.75 8.44
N ILE A 141 2.28 -13.05 8.63
CA ILE A 141 1.51 -13.87 7.68
C ILE A 141 0.02 -13.63 7.93
N ILE A 142 -0.70 -13.28 6.87
CA ILE A 142 -2.15 -13.16 6.84
C ILE A 142 -2.64 -14.18 5.83
N ASP A 143 -3.51 -15.09 6.27
CA ASP A 143 -4.08 -16.15 5.44
C ASP A 143 -5.61 -16.08 5.39
N GLU A 144 -6.20 -16.75 4.41
CA GLU A 144 -7.66 -16.78 4.18
C GLU A 144 -8.45 -17.35 5.37
N GLN A 145 -7.79 -18.10 6.27
CA GLN A 145 -8.42 -18.67 7.45
C GLN A 145 -8.66 -17.59 8.52
N GLY A 146 -7.90 -16.49 8.47
CA GLY A 146 -8.04 -15.33 9.36
C GLY A 146 -7.53 -15.58 10.78
N GLY A 147 -6.76 -16.66 10.96
CA GLY A 147 -6.09 -17.01 12.21
C GLY A 147 -4.66 -16.51 12.26
N SER A 148 -3.99 -16.71 13.40
CA SER A 148 -2.55 -16.40 13.56
C SER A 148 -1.67 -17.65 13.53
N ASP A 149 -2.24 -18.84 13.33
CA ASP A 149 -1.54 -20.12 13.45
C ASP A 149 -0.36 -20.22 12.47
N ALA A 150 -0.55 -19.83 11.21
CA ALA A 150 0.51 -19.82 10.20
C ALA A 150 1.66 -18.88 10.59
N ASP A 151 1.34 -17.67 11.03
CA ASP A 151 2.32 -16.66 11.45
C ASP A 151 3.11 -17.12 12.68
N VAL A 152 2.42 -17.61 13.71
CA VAL A 152 3.05 -18.12 14.95
C VAL A 152 3.99 -19.27 14.63
N LYS A 153 3.56 -20.22 13.79
CA LYS A 153 4.39 -21.36 13.37
C LYS A 153 5.63 -20.89 12.60
N ALA A 154 5.49 -19.92 11.69
CA ALA A 154 6.60 -19.35 10.93
C ALA A 154 7.61 -18.64 11.85
N ARG A 155 7.15 -17.84 12.82
CA ARG A 155 8.01 -17.14 13.79
C ARG A 155 8.77 -18.12 14.68
N ILE A 156 8.12 -19.18 15.17
CA ILE A 156 8.80 -20.25 15.93
C ILE A 156 9.89 -20.92 15.08
N GLY A 157 9.61 -21.18 13.79
CA GLY A 157 10.58 -21.74 12.85
C GLY A 157 11.80 -20.85 12.68
N LYS A 158 11.61 -19.55 12.42
CA LYS A 158 12.69 -18.56 12.29
C LYS A 158 13.55 -18.49 13.56
N ALA A 159 12.92 -18.44 14.73
CA ALA A 159 13.64 -18.42 16.01
C ALA A 159 14.50 -19.67 16.19
N ARG A 160 13.97 -20.87 15.90
CA ARG A 160 14.75 -22.12 16.00
C ARG A 160 16.00 -22.11 15.13
N VAL A 161 15.91 -21.60 13.90
CA VAL A 161 17.07 -21.50 12.98
C VAL A 161 18.12 -20.52 13.49
N ALA A 162 17.72 -19.44 14.18
CA ALA A 162 18.66 -18.46 14.71
C ALA A 162 19.48 -18.94 15.92
N PHE A 163 19.02 -19.99 16.61
CA PHE A 163 19.66 -20.56 17.81
C PHE A 163 20.24 -21.96 17.60
N LEU A 164 20.38 -22.40 16.34
CA LEU A 164 21.13 -23.59 15.92
C LEU A 164 22.43 -23.16 15.23
#